data_AF-A0A8H3YT03-F1
#
_entry.id   AF-A0A8H3YT03-F1
#
_cell.length_a   1.000
_cell.length_b   1.000
_cell.length_c   1.000
_cell.angle_alpha   90.00
_cell.angle_beta   90.00
_cell.angle_gamma   90.00
#
_symmetry.space_group_name_H-M   'P 1'
#
loop_
_entity.id
_entity.type
_entity.pdbx_description
1 polymer ?
#
loop_
_entity_poly.entity_id
_entity_poly.type
_entity_poly.pdbx_seq_one_letter_code
_entity_poly.pdbx_strand_id
1 'polypeptide(L)'
;MLKGTSVEWGSLNAPPFPPFLTTKKSHNAGKAPWGGLDNSLQAPERPFRTGVTRYYDFVISRAKIAPDGYVKGSILVNSQFPGPPLEANWGDEIVIKIFNNITAPAEGTSIHFHGIRNQGTPWYDGVPGVSQCPIAPGATFTYRFLADAYGTTWYHSHYAAQYTAGVFGPLIIYGPKHQPYDIDVGPIMIGDHYHSDYVDVVKNVTARTNDFNTYVPKSDNSLINGMNPFNCSLDVFGGICGSNAPTAKFRFKRGKTHRLRLINVGAAAFVKFSIDEHKLQVISNDLVPLEPYEVDFVPLSVGQRVDVLISARNNTNNALWMRSTISMNCSAARMQDARAVVLYDNANEEAIPHSVQSAAVIEANDKLTLCKNDDLKKTVPYFPVPVVAEPDTTLHVLVNLTANNTRTQVWSLNNRTQFTNYNQPLLLQVNRKNFSFPDPSANMYNFGVNRTIRIVMNTVYQSGHKFYPRAQELGTGAQSSAPTIH
;
A
#
# COMPACT_ATOMS: atom_id res chain seq x y z
N MET A 1 -25.59 -17.11 7.97
CA MET A 1 -25.19 -16.54 6.67
C MET A 1 -24.87 -15.07 6.85
N LEU A 2 -23.61 -14.68 6.70
CA LEU A 2 -23.22 -13.27 6.59
C LEU A 2 -23.48 -12.84 5.15
N LYS A 3 -24.44 -11.93 4.90
CA LYS A 3 -24.61 -11.33 3.56
C LYS A 3 -23.39 -10.47 3.24
N GLY A 4 -22.90 -10.57 2.00
CA GLY A 4 -21.58 -10.09 1.61
C GLY A 4 -21.32 -8.61 1.89
N THR A 5 -20.24 -8.36 2.62
CA THR A 5 -19.57 -7.06 2.79
C THR A 5 -18.49 -6.83 1.72
N SER A 6 -18.58 -7.51 0.58
CA SER A 6 -17.55 -7.49 -0.45
C SER A 6 -17.78 -6.35 -1.45
N VAL A 7 -16.75 -5.52 -1.63
CA VAL A 7 -16.57 -4.82 -2.92
C VAL A 7 -16.41 -5.88 -4.01
N GLU A 8 -16.70 -5.54 -5.26
CA GLU A 8 -16.50 -6.44 -6.41
C GLU A 8 -15.01 -6.74 -6.71
N TRP A 9 -14.06 -6.27 -5.90
CA TRP A 9 -12.61 -6.50 -6.05
C TRP A 9 -12.27 -7.98 -6.25
N GLY A 10 -11.61 -8.31 -7.36
CA GLY A 10 -11.27 -9.69 -7.67
C GLY A 10 -12.51 -10.59 -7.87
N SER A 11 -13.61 -10.04 -8.39
CA SER A 11 -14.75 -10.81 -8.89
C SER A 11 -14.85 -10.70 -10.41
N LEU A 12 -15.50 -11.68 -11.04
CA LEU A 12 -15.71 -11.70 -12.50
C LEU A 12 -16.66 -10.61 -13.00
N ASN A 13 -17.39 -9.95 -12.11
CA ASN A 13 -18.33 -8.86 -12.42
C ASN A 13 -17.71 -7.48 -12.29
N ALA A 14 -16.50 -7.37 -11.72
CA ALA A 14 -15.80 -6.10 -11.54
C ALA A 14 -15.64 -5.37 -12.88
N PRO A 15 -16.18 -4.15 -13.04
CA PRO A 15 -16.01 -3.39 -14.26
C PRO A 15 -14.53 -2.96 -14.42
N PRO A 16 -13.98 -2.95 -15.65
CA PRO A 16 -12.70 -2.32 -15.90
C PRO A 16 -12.70 -0.85 -15.50
N PHE A 17 -11.56 -0.36 -15.01
CA PHE A 17 -11.42 1.04 -14.64
C PHE A 17 -11.47 1.92 -15.91
N PRO A 18 -12.21 3.04 -15.90
CA PRO A 18 -12.27 3.95 -17.04
C PRO A 18 -10.89 4.57 -17.35
N PRO A 19 -10.67 5.13 -18.55
CA PRO A 19 -9.43 5.84 -18.86
C PRO A 19 -9.24 7.12 -18.03
N PHE A 20 -10.34 7.75 -17.59
CA PHE A 20 -10.43 8.89 -16.68
C PHE A 20 -11.88 9.09 -16.22
N LEU A 21 -12.07 9.81 -15.11
CA LEU A 21 -13.40 10.18 -14.62
C LEU A 21 -13.98 11.37 -15.40
N THR A 22 -15.11 11.17 -16.06
CA THR A 22 -15.85 12.26 -16.71
C THR A 22 -16.60 13.14 -15.69
N THR A 23 -16.96 14.36 -16.09
CA THR A 23 -17.89 15.22 -15.34
C THR A 23 -18.95 15.78 -16.28
N LYS A 24 -20.20 15.87 -15.80
CA LYS A 24 -21.33 16.39 -16.59
C LYS A 24 -21.20 17.87 -17.00
N LYS A 25 -20.19 18.60 -16.48
CA LYS A 25 -19.94 20.02 -16.73
C LYS A 25 -18.73 20.30 -17.64
N SER A 26 -18.01 19.28 -18.10
CA SER A 26 -16.90 19.49 -19.04
C SER A 26 -17.44 19.77 -20.45
N HIS A 27 -17.12 20.96 -20.99
CA HIS A 27 -17.35 21.28 -22.40
C HIS A 27 -16.50 20.45 -23.38
N ASN A 28 -15.62 19.58 -22.88
CA ASN A 28 -14.76 18.68 -23.65
C ASN A 28 -15.14 17.21 -23.40
N ALA A 29 -16.38 16.82 -23.71
CA ALA A 29 -16.81 15.43 -23.65
C ALA A 29 -15.86 14.53 -24.48
N GLY A 30 -15.23 13.54 -23.85
CA GLY A 30 -14.32 12.58 -24.50
C GLY A 30 -12.84 12.95 -24.53
N LYS A 31 -12.41 14.13 -24.07
CA LYS A 31 -10.98 14.47 -23.92
C LYS A 31 -10.50 14.26 -22.48
N ALA A 32 -9.23 13.87 -22.34
CA ALA A 32 -8.59 13.71 -21.03
C ALA A 32 -8.53 15.06 -20.26
N PRO A 33 -8.80 15.09 -18.95
CA PRO A 33 -8.83 16.32 -18.14
C PRO A 33 -7.52 17.12 -18.16
N TRP A 34 -6.39 16.42 -18.17
CA TRP A 34 -5.04 17.00 -18.26
C TRP A 34 -4.62 17.38 -19.70
N GLY A 35 -5.47 17.15 -20.70
CA GLY A 35 -5.16 17.43 -22.10
C GLY A 35 -3.92 16.70 -22.58
N GLY A 36 -2.91 17.45 -23.04
CA GLY A 36 -1.59 16.95 -23.42
C GLY A 36 -0.50 17.13 -22.36
N LEU A 37 -0.86 17.47 -21.11
CA LEU A 37 0.11 17.62 -20.02
C LEU A 37 0.63 16.26 -19.54
N ASP A 38 1.90 16.21 -19.14
CA ASP A 38 2.51 15.13 -18.37
C ASP A 38 3.46 15.67 -17.28
N ASN A 39 4.15 14.77 -16.57
CA ASN A 39 5.01 15.14 -15.44
C ASN A 39 6.26 15.95 -15.85
N SER A 40 6.65 15.99 -17.13
CA SER A 40 7.72 16.91 -17.58
C SER A 40 7.25 18.37 -17.67
N LEU A 41 5.94 18.59 -17.80
CA LEU A 41 5.36 19.89 -18.14
C LEU A 41 4.87 20.69 -16.94
N GLN A 42 5.12 20.24 -15.70
CA GLN A 42 4.67 20.93 -14.48
C GLN A 42 5.80 21.29 -13.53
N ALA A 43 5.91 22.57 -13.22
CA ALA A 43 6.77 23.08 -12.17
C ALA A 43 6.18 22.75 -10.78
N PRO A 44 6.98 22.28 -9.80
CA PRO A 44 6.48 21.90 -8.47
C PRO A 44 5.77 23.04 -7.70
N GLU A 45 6.02 24.29 -8.06
CA GLU A 45 5.43 25.48 -7.41
C GLU A 45 3.98 25.75 -7.83
N ARG A 46 3.50 25.19 -8.94
CA ARG A 46 2.13 25.43 -9.48
C ARG A 46 1.53 24.12 -10.03
N PRO A 47 1.05 23.21 -9.15
CA PRO A 47 0.43 21.98 -9.59
C PRO A 47 -0.85 22.25 -10.39
N PHE A 48 -1.07 21.47 -11.44
CA PHE A 48 -2.26 21.56 -12.28
C PHE A 48 -3.55 21.35 -11.50
N ARG A 49 -4.61 22.04 -11.92
CA ARG A 49 -5.94 21.98 -11.32
C ARG A 49 -7.00 21.90 -12.41
N THR A 50 -7.86 20.88 -12.35
CA THR A 50 -9.00 20.70 -13.27
C THR A 50 -10.19 21.60 -12.91
N GLY A 51 -10.21 22.13 -11.68
CA GLY A 51 -11.38 22.82 -11.10
C GLY A 51 -12.50 21.88 -10.66
N VAL A 52 -12.29 20.56 -10.70
CA VAL A 52 -13.25 19.55 -10.24
C VAL A 52 -12.92 19.13 -8.81
N THR A 53 -13.94 19.05 -7.95
CA THR A 53 -13.84 18.44 -6.62
C THR A 53 -14.59 17.10 -6.60
N ARG A 54 -13.93 16.06 -6.08
CA ARG A 54 -14.50 14.72 -5.81
C ARG A 54 -14.86 14.62 -4.34
N TYR A 55 -16.07 14.16 -4.04
CA TYR A 55 -16.58 14.06 -2.67
C TYR A 55 -16.81 12.60 -2.28
N TYR A 56 -16.40 12.24 -1.08
CA TYR A 56 -16.54 10.90 -0.50
C TYR A 56 -16.96 10.97 0.97
N ASP A 57 -17.78 10.01 1.40
CA ASP A 57 -18.13 9.78 2.80
C ASP A 57 -17.70 8.37 3.21
N PHE A 58 -16.87 8.27 4.26
CA PHE A 58 -16.44 7.01 4.87
C PHE A 58 -16.97 6.91 6.31
N VAL A 59 -17.66 5.82 6.60
CA VAL A 59 -17.98 5.35 7.96
C VAL A 59 -16.96 4.27 8.32
N ILE A 60 -16.20 4.49 9.39
CA ILE A 60 -15.25 3.49 9.91
C ILE A 60 -15.90 2.77 11.09
N SER A 61 -16.10 1.47 10.99
CA SER A 61 -16.85 0.68 12.00
C SER A 61 -16.30 -0.72 12.17
N ARG A 62 -16.52 -1.33 13.35
CA ARG A 62 -16.19 -2.74 13.58
C ARG A 62 -17.20 -3.67 12.92
N ALA A 63 -16.72 -4.81 12.42
CA ALA A 63 -17.52 -5.92 11.93
C ALA A 63 -16.81 -7.26 12.22
N LYS A 64 -17.50 -8.38 11.97
CA LYS A 64 -16.86 -9.69 11.81
C LYS A 64 -16.85 -10.06 10.34
N ILE A 65 -15.72 -10.54 9.83
CA ILE A 65 -15.53 -10.99 8.44
C ILE A 65 -14.83 -12.35 8.41
N ALA A 66 -14.87 -13.01 7.25
CA ALA A 66 -14.16 -14.25 6.99
C ALA A 66 -13.56 -14.27 5.56
N PRO A 67 -12.56 -13.40 5.29
CA PRO A 67 -11.96 -13.23 3.95
C PRO A 67 -11.29 -14.51 3.41
N ASP A 68 -10.84 -15.38 4.31
CA ASP A 68 -10.18 -16.64 4.04
C ASP A 68 -10.91 -17.85 4.64
N GLY A 69 -12.16 -17.67 5.08
CA GLY A 69 -12.95 -18.69 5.77
C GLY A 69 -12.79 -18.71 7.29
N TYR A 70 -11.84 -17.98 7.86
CA TYR A 70 -11.69 -17.81 9.31
C TYR A 70 -12.44 -16.56 9.80
N VAL A 71 -13.35 -16.71 10.77
CA VAL A 71 -14.14 -15.59 11.31
C VAL A 71 -13.33 -14.79 12.32
N LYS A 72 -12.89 -13.58 11.94
CA LYS A 72 -12.21 -12.62 12.82
C LYS A 72 -12.99 -11.33 13.04
N GLY A 73 -12.65 -10.61 14.11
CA GLY A 73 -13.03 -9.20 14.28
C GLY A 73 -12.21 -8.31 13.33
N SER A 74 -12.80 -7.25 12.80
CA SER A 74 -12.14 -6.33 11.86
C SER A 74 -12.74 -4.93 11.96
N ILE A 75 -12.03 -3.94 11.43
CA ILE A 75 -12.47 -2.53 11.35
C ILE A 75 -12.49 -2.18 9.86
N LEU A 76 -13.65 -1.79 9.36
CA LEU A 76 -13.93 -1.66 7.93
C LEU A 76 -14.27 -0.23 7.56
N VAL A 77 -14.01 0.13 6.30
CA VAL A 77 -14.48 1.38 5.68
C VAL A 77 -15.74 1.10 4.90
N ASN A 78 -16.85 1.78 5.19
CA ASN A 78 -18.16 1.57 4.57
C ASN A 78 -18.61 0.10 4.56
N SER A 79 -18.33 -0.62 5.66
CA SER A 79 -18.58 -2.06 5.80
C SER A 79 -18.01 -2.91 4.66
N GLN A 80 -16.85 -2.53 4.12
CA GLN A 80 -16.17 -3.22 3.02
C GLN A 80 -14.75 -3.67 3.40
N PHE A 81 -14.32 -4.81 2.86
CA PHE A 81 -12.95 -5.32 2.96
C PHE A 81 -12.49 -5.92 1.61
N PRO A 82 -11.39 -5.41 1.01
CA PRO A 82 -10.78 -4.10 1.23
C PRO A 82 -11.79 -2.95 1.13
N GLY A 83 -11.40 -1.74 1.52
CA GLY A 83 -12.27 -0.57 1.40
C GLY A 83 -12.64 -0.19 -0.05
N PRO A 84 -13.64 0.68 -0.22
CA PRO A 84 -14.03 1.23 -1.53
C PRO A 84 -12.89 2.03 -2.17
N PRO A 85 -12.90 2.26 -3.49
CA PRO A 85 -11.87 3.06 -4.14
C PRO A 85 -12.08 4.54 -3.86
N LEU A 86 -10.98 5.26 -3.68
CA LEU A 86 -10.92 6.69 -3.97
C LEU A 86 -10.43 6.84 -5.41
N GLU A 87 -11.12 7.67 -6.20
CA GLU A 87 -10.83 7.88 -7.61
C GLU A 87 -10.81 9.38 -7.93
N ALA A 88 -9.77 9.81 -8.62
CA ALA A 88 -9.64 11.20 -9.05
C ALA A 88 -8.93 11.26 -10.39
N ASN A 89 -9.14 12.33 -11.15
CA ASN A 89 -8.17 12.68 -12.18
C ASN A 89 -7.04 13.49 -11.57
N TRP A 90 -5.87 13.45 -12.20
CA TRP A 90 -4.78 14.36 -11.90
C TRP A 90 -5.25 15.82 -11.97
N GLY A 91 -4.98 16.58 -10.92
CA GLY A 91 -5.44 17.95 -10.73
C GLY A 91 -6.88 18.11 -10.23
N ASP A 92 -7.64 17.02 -10.01
CA ASP A 92 -8.89 17.10 -9.24
C ASP A 92 -8.57 17.34 -7.75
N GLU A 93 -9.44 18.07 -7.06
CA GLU A 93 -9.42 18.16 -5.60
C GLU A 93 -10.22 17.01 -4.98
N ILE A 94 -9.71 16.39 -3.93
CA ILE A 94 -10.34 15.30 -3.21
C ILE A 94 -10.81 15.80 -1.85
N VAL A 95 -12.10 15.64 -1.54
CA VAL A 95 -12.72 15.96 -0.24
C VAL A 95 -13.36 14.70 0.34
N ILE A 96 -12.90 14.26 1.50
CA ILE A 96 -13.33 12.99 2.11
C ILE A 96 -13.73 13.24 3.55
N LYS A 97 -14.99 12.96 3.87
CA LYS A 97 -15.54 13.04 5.22
C LYS A 97 -15.47 11.67 5.90
N ILE A 98 -14.69 11.59 6.97
CA ILE A 98 -14.53 10.39 7.80
C ILE A 98 -15.39 10.52 9.06
N PHE A 99 -16.33 9.60 9.26
CA PHE A 99 -17.06 9.41 10.52
C PHE A 99 -16.50 8.19 11.26
N ASN A 100 -16.00 8.42 12.48
CA ASN A 100 -15.52 7.33 13.33
C ASN A 100 -16.69 6.71 14.11
N ASN A 101 -17.13 5.52 13.70
CA ASN A 101 -18.17 4.73 14.35
C ASN A 101 -17.58 3.47 15.05
N ILE A 102 -16.34 3.57 15.54
CA ILE A 102 -15.71 2.50 16.34
C ILE A 102 -16.13 2.68 17.81
N THR A 103 -17.08 1.86 18.27
CA THR A 103 -17.76 2.07 19.56
C THR A 103 -17.56 0.97 20.62
N ALA A 104 -17.10 -0.23 20.25
CA ALA A 104 -16.96 -1.36 21.19
C ALA A 104 -15.78 -2.32 20.87
N PRO A 105 -14.61 -2.18 21.53
CA PRO A 105 -14.20 -1.03 22.32
C PRO A 105 -14.03 0.21 21.43
N ALA A 106 -14.25 1.38 22.01
CA ALA A 106 -14.12 2.65 21.33
C ALA A 106 -12.64 3.05 21.20
N GLU A 107 -12.21 3.48 20.01
CA GLU A 107 -10.84 3.92 19.74
C GLU A 107 -10.80 5.04 18.69
N GLY A 108 -9.72 5.83 18.70
CA GLY A 108 -9.50 6.84 17.68
C GLY A 108 -9.24 6.23 16.30
N THR A 109 -9.30 7.06 15.26
CA THR A 109 -8.86 6.68 13.91
C THR A 109 -8.30 7.90 13.19
N SER A 110 -7.57 7.70 12.10
CA SER A 110 -7.05 8.78 11.25
C SER A 110 -6.63 8.16 9.92
N ILE A 111 -6.99 8.76 8.79
CA ILE A 111 -6.71 8.19 7.47
C ILE A 111 -5.56 8.96 6.81
N HIS A 112 -4.47 8.24 6.53
CA HIS A 112 -3.36 8.72 5.71
C HIS A 112 -3.59 8.35 4.24
N PHE A 113 -3.24 9.26 3.34
CA PHE A 113 -3.28 9.08 1.89
C PHE A 113 -1.86 8.84 1.40
N HIS A 114 -1.45 7.57 1.44
CA HIS A 114 -0.11 7.15 1.10
C HIS A 114 0.27 7.64 -0.30
N GLY A 115 1.52 8.05 -0.52
CA GLY A 115 1.96 8.58 -1.82
C GLY A 115 1.65 10.07 -2.06
N ILE A 116 0.66 10.66 -1.38
CA ILE A 116 0.22 12.04 -1.64
C ILE A 116 1.16 13.04 -0.95
N ARG A 117 1.65 14.03 -1.71
CA ARG A 117 2.65 15.00 -1.21
C ARG A 117 2.09 15.97 -0.16
N ASN A 118 0.76 16.16 -0.14
CA ASN A 118 0.04 17.09 0.75
C ASN A 118 0.62 18.53 0.73
N GLN A 119 1.13 18.96 -0.44
CA GLN A 119 1.79 20.25 -0.61
C GLN A 119 0.82 21.41 -0.35
N GLY A 120 1.14 22.26 0.63
CA GLY A 120 0.27 23.34 1.09
C GLY A 120 -0.89 22.90 1.99
N THR A 121 -1.04 21.60 2.26
CA THR A 121 -2.10 21.02 3.11
C THR A 121 -1.60 19.96 4.11
N PRO A 122 -0.47 20.15 4.82
CA PRO A 122 0.16 19.10 5.64
C PRO A 122 -0.71 18.64 6.83
N TRP A 123 -1.67 19.45 7.27
CA TRP A 123 -2.65 19.07 8.32
C TRP A 123 -3.70 18.05 7.86
N TYR A 124 -3.79 17.77 6.55
CA TYR A 124 -4.64 16.70 6.00
C TYR A 124 -3.87 15.40 5.71
N ASP A 125 -2.61 15.31 6.14
CA ASP A 125 -1.78 14.13 5.90
C ASP A 125 -2.19 12.90 6.73
N GLY A 126 -2.99 13.05 7.78
CA GLY A 126 -3.64 11.89 8.40
C GLY A 126 -2.82 11.13 9.45
N VAL A 127 -1.76 11.72 10.01
CA VAL A 127 -0.85 11.04 10.96
C VAL A 127 -1.04 11.56 12.39
N PRO A 128 -1.63 10.76 13.29
CA PRO A 128 -1.83 11.08 14.70
C PRO A 128 -0.56 11.54 15.42
N GLY A 129 -0.64 12.69 16.09
CA GLY A 129 0.48 13.28 16.83
C GLY A 129 1.56 13.93 15.96
N VAL A 130 1.43 13.91 14.63
CA VAL A 130 2.22 14.77 13.74
C VAL A 130 1.34 15.84 13.12
N SER A 131 0.46 15.46 12.18
CA SER A 131 -0.38 16.40 11.45
C SER A 131 -1.72 16.70 12.12
N GLN A 132 -2.25 15.77 12.92
CA GLN A 132 -3.54 15.93 13.61
C GLN A 132 -3.63 15.10 14.91
N CYS A 133 -4.67 15.33 15.70
CA CYS A 133 -5.14 14.36 16.70
C CYS A 133 -5.91 13.23 16.00
N PRO A 134 -6.06 12.04 16.63
CA PRO A 134 -7.04 11.05 16.19
C PRO A 134 -8.45 11.63 16.14
N ILE A 135 -9.24 11.21 15.15
CA ILE A 135 -10.68 11.40 15.08
C ILE A 135 -11.30 10.56 16.21
N ALA A 136 -11.89 11.21 17.21
CA ALA A 136 -12.49 10.54 18.37
C ALA A 136 -13.70 9.67 17.96
N PRO A 137 -14.05 8.62 18.74
CA PRO A 137 -15.30 7.87 18.57
C PRO A 137 -16.51 8.80 18.52
N GLY A 138 -17.41 8.59 17.55
CA GLY A 138 -18.58 9.44 17.31
C GLY A 138 -18.28 10.80 16.66
N ALA A 139 -17.01 11.15 16.43
CA ALA A 139 -16.63 12.39 15.77
C ALA A 139 -16.47 12.23 14.25
N THR A 140 -16.44 13.37 13.56
CA THR A 140 -16.21 13.47 12.11
C THR A 140 -15.01 14.38 11.84
N PHE A 141 -14.21 14.06 10.82
CA PHE A 141 -13.21 14.96 10.26
C PHE A 141 -13.28 14.92 8.73
N THR A 142 -13.00 16.06 8.07
CA THR A 142 -13.05 16.15 6.60
C THR A 142 -11.67 16.51 6.07
N TYR A 143 -11.08 15.60 5.31
CA TYR A 143 -9.82 15.78 4.59
C TYR A 143 -10.08 16.53 3.27
N ARG A 144 -9.13 17.40 2.85
CA ARG A 144 -9.20 18.13 1.59
C ARG A 144 -7.81 18.36 0.98
N PHE A 145 -7.48 17.68 -0.11
CA PHE A 145 -6.16 17.78 -0.74
C PHE A 145 -6.26 17.74 -2.27
N LEU A 146 -5.19 18.15 -2.96
CA LEU A 146 -5.09 18.08 -4.41
C LEU A 146 -4.53 16.72 -4.83
N ALA A 147 -5.11 16.11 -5.87
CA ALA A 147 -4.50 14.98 -6.57
C ALA A 147 -3.33 15.48 -7.45
N ASP A 148 -2.20 15.82 -6.82
CA ASP A 148 -1.06 16.52 -7.44
C ASP A 148 -0.08 15.61 -8.22
N ALA A 149 -0.13 14.30 -7.99
CA ALA A 149 0.51 13.25 -8.78
C ALA A 149 -0.53 12.24 -9.29
N TYR A 150 -0.15 11.38 -10.26
CA TYR A 150 -1.02 10.35 -10.82
C TYR A 150 -0.40 8.95 -10.76
N GLY A 151 -1.23 7.92 -10.90
CA GLY A 151 -0.82 6.52 -10.83
C GLY A 151 -1.65 5.74 -9.82
N THR A 152 -1.00 4.79 -9.13
CA THR A 152 -1.62 3.91 -8.16
C THR A 152 -1.08 4.19 -6.76
N THR A 153 -1.99 4.45 -5.83
CA THR A 153 -1.65 4.44 -4.41
C THR A 153 -2.83 3.92 -3.58
N TRP A 154 -2.79 4.14 -2.28
CA TRP A 154 -3.75 3.61 -1.32
C TRP A 154 -3.94 4.58 -0.17
N TYR A 155 -5.05 4.42 0.55
CA TYR A 155 -5.28 5.07 1.82
C TYR A 155 -5.33 4.00 2.92
N HIS A 156 -4.94 4.36 4.13
CA HIS A 156 -5.00 3.45 5.27
C HIS A 156 -5.14 4.20 6.60
N SER A 157 -5.60 3.51 7.64
CA SER A 157 -5.52 4.07 8.98
C SER A 157 -4.07 4.21 9.41
N HIS A 158 -3.77 5.37 10.00
CA HIS A 158 -2.47 5.67 10.60
C HIS A 158 -2.52 5.70 12.13
N TYR A 159 -3.63 5.24 12.72
CA TYR A 159 -3.77 5.07 14.16
C TYR A 159 -3.19 3.71 14.58
N ALA A 160 -2.05 3.73 15.29
CA ALA A 160 -1.29 2.52 15.63
C ALA A 160 -1.11 1.59 14.40
N ALA A 161 -1.46 0.30 14.50
CA ALA A 161 -1.50 -0.65 13.38
C ALA A 161 -2.93 -0.96 12.89
N GLN A 162 -3.89 -0.07 13.13
CA GLN A 162 -5.33 -0.29 12.88
C GLN A 162 -5.67 -0.64 11.42
N TYR A 163 -4.83 -0.27 10.43
CA TYR A 163 -5.04 -0.69 9.04
C TYR A 163 -4.99 -2.22 8.88
N THR A 164 -4.17 -2.93 9.66
CA THR A 164 -4.07 -4.40 9.62
C THR A 164 -5.36 -5.10 10.10
N ALA A 165 -6.26 -4.36 10.78
CA ALA A 165 -7.61 -4.81 11.10
C ALA A 165 -8.61 -4.60 9.94
N GLY A 166 -8.21 -3.98 8.83
CA GLY A 166 -9.01 -3.80 7.60
C GLY A 166 -9.27 -2.36 7.16
N VAL A 167 -8.72 -1.35 7.86
CA VAL A 167 -8.90 0.06 7.50
C VAL A 167 -7.90 0.48 6.42
N PHE A 168 -8.11 0.00 5.19
CA PHE A 168 -7.36 0.40 4.00
C PHE A 168 -8.20 0.27 2.73
N GLY A 169 -7.78 0.93 1.64
CA GLY A 169 -8.36 0.78 0.31
C GLY A 169 -7.54 1.49 -0.76
N PRO A 170 -7.84 1.28 -2.05
CA PRO A 170 -7.07 1.84 -3.14
C PRO A 170 -7.40 3.33 -3.36
N LEU A 171 -6.40 4.12 -3.76
CA LEU A 171 -6.52 5.49 -4.23
C LEU A 171 -5.92 5.56 -5.63
N ILE A 172 -6.79 5.61 -6.63
CA ILE A 172 -6.41 5.61 -8.05
C ILE A 172 -6.52 7.04 -8.58
N ILE A 173 -5.41 7.57 -9.10
CA ILE A 173 -5.40 8.88 -9.74
C ILE A 173 -5.11 8.70 -11.23
N TYR A 174 -6.11 8.97 -12.06
CA TYR A 174 -6.02 8.89 -13.51
C TYR A 174 -5.11 9.99 -14.06
N GLY A 175 -4.24 9.62 -14.98
CA GLY A 175 -3.29 10.52 -15.62
C GLY A 175 -2.80 9.98 -16.96
N PRO A 176 -1.79 10.63 -17.56
CA PRO A 176 -1.21 10.27 -18.85
C PRO A 176 -0.88 8.78 -19.01
N LYS A 177 -1.09 8.26 -20.21
CA LYS A 177 -0.71 6.90 -20.60
C LYS A 177 0.63 6.93 -21.35
N HIS A 178 1.71 6.53 -20.68
CA HIS A 178 3.05 6.43 -21.27
C HIS A 178 3.29 5.13 -22.05
N GLN A 179 2.42 4.13 -21.85
CA GLN A 179 2.41 2.87 -22.59
C GLN A 179 0.98 2.51 -23.00
N PRO A 180 0.79 1.91 -24.19
CA PRO A 180 -0.53 1.52 -24.68
C PRO A 180 -1.06 0.31 -23.92
N TYR A 181 -2.33 0.37 -23.53
CA TYR A 181 -3.07 -0.76 -22.97
C TYR A 181 -4.57 -0.61 -23.23
N ASP A 182 -5.26 -1.73 -23.41
CA ASP A 182 -6.69 -1.78 -23.74
C ASP A 182 -7.58 -1.70 -22.50
N ILE A 183 -7.25 -2.47 -21.47
CA ILE A 183 -8.13 -2.74 -20.31
C ILE A 183 -7.38 -2.39 -19.03
N ASP A 184 -7.98 -1.58 -18.17
CA ASP A 184 -7.48 -1.35 -16.81
C ASP A 184 -8.24 -2.31 -15.87
N VAL A 185 -7.56 -3.32 -15.34
CA VAL A 185 -8.15 -4.31 -14.43
C VAL A 185 -8.34 -3.71 -13.03
N GLY A 186 -7.64 -2.61 -12.73
CA GLY A 186 -7.72 -1.95 -11.44
C GLY A 186 -6.78 -2.54 -10.38
N PRO A 187 -7.08 -2.31 -9.08
CA PRO A 187 -6.21 -2.63 -7.97
C PRO A 187 -6.11 -4.14 -7.70
N ILE A 188 -4.89 -4.59 -7.48
CA ILE A 188 -4.52 -5.93 -7.00
C ILE A 188 -3.83 -5.74 -5.65
N MET A 189 -4.64 -5.62 -4.59
CA MET A 189 -4.19 -5.46 -3.22
C MET A 189 -3.73 -6.81 -2.67
N ILE A 190 -2.48 -6.88 -2.23
CA ILE A 190 -1.83 -8.10 -1.77
C ILE A 190 -1.16 -7.87 -0.42
N GLY A 191 -1.05 -8.90 0.42
CA GLY A 191 -0.42 -8.75 1.73
C GLY A 191 -0.66 -9.94 2.64
N ASP A 192 0.01 -9.94 3.79
CA ASP A 192 -0.27 -10.89 4.86
C ASP A 192 -1.66 -10.66 5.50
N HIS A 193 -2.14 -11.69 6.17
CA HIS A 193 -3.35 -11.67 6.96
C HIS A 193 -3.15 -12.36 8.30
N TYR A 194 -3.65 -11.72 9.35
CA TYR A 194 -3.60 -12.19 10.73
C TYR A 194 -5.01 -12.49 11.20
N HIS A 195 -5.22 -13.61 11.88
CA HIS A 195 -6.48 -13.96 12.52
C HIS A 195 -6.66 -13.27 13.88
N SER A 196 -5.54 -12.97 14.55
CA SER A 196 -5.52 -12.15 15.77
C SER A 196 -6.03 -10.72 15.54
N ASP A 197 -6.43 -10.05 16.64
CA ASP A 197 -6.66 -8.61 16.64
C ASP A 197 -5.34 -7.84 16.45
N TYR A 198 -5.39 -6.67 15.80
CA TYR A 198 -4.20 -5.88 15.51
C TYR A 198 -3.45 -5.44 16.78
N VAL A 199 -4.17 -5.24 17.89
CA VAL A 199 -3.58 -4.89 19.19
C VAL A 199 -2.70 -6.03 19.71
N ASP A 200 -3.10 -7.28 19.50
CA ASP A 200 -2.33 -8.45 19.93
C ASP A 200 -1.14 -8.71 18.98
N VAL A 201 -1.29 -8.43 17.68
CA VAL A 201 -0.14 -8.39 16.74
C VAL A 201 0.90 -7.38 17.22
N VAL A 202 0.50 -6.16 17.59
CA VAL A 202 1.40 -5.13 18.12
C VAL A 202 2.05 -5.57 19.44
N LYS A 203 1.28 -6.09 20.41
CA LYS A 203 1.83 -6.62 21.67
C LYS A 203 2.90 -7.68 21.44
N ASN A 204 2.72 -8.54 20.44
CA ASN A 204 3.67 -9.59 20.08
C ASN A 204 4.96 -9.01 19.45
N VAL A 205 4.87 -7.98 18.60
CA VAL A 205 6.04 -7.25 18.07
C VAL A 205 6.82 -6.56 19.21
N THR A 206 6.11 -6.01 20.20
CA THR A 206 6.70 -5.31 21.35
C THR A 206 6.81 -6.21 22.59
N ALA A 207 6.92 -7.52 22.40
CA ALA A 207 7.00 -8.46 23.52
C ALA A 207 8.31 -8.29 24.31
N ARG A 208 8.34 -8.80 25.54
CA ARG A 208 9.60 -9.00 26.27
C ARG A 208 10.28 -10.24 25.72
N THR A 209 11.47 -10.09 25.14
CA THR A 209 12.22 -11.21 24.57
C THR A 209 13.72 -11.11 24.89
N ASN A 210 14.35 -12.27 25.04
CA ASN A 210 15.80 -12.41 25.01
C ASN A 210 16.29 -12.91 23.62
N ASP A 211 15.37 -13.34 22.76
CA ASP A 211 15.61 -13.70 21.36
C ASP A 211 15.20 -12.55 20.43
N PHE A 212 16.19 -11.90 19.82
CA PHE A 212 15.96 -10.81 18.87
C PHE A 212 15.73 -11.29 17.43
N ASN A 213 15.75 -12.61 17.16
CA ASN A 213 15.45 -13.16 15.84
C ASN A 213 13.94 -13.23 15.56
N THR A 214 13.10 -13.26 16.61
CA THR A 214 11.63 -13.31 16.50
C THR A 214 11.02 -11.91 16.54
N TYR A 215 11.26 -11.10 15.50
CA TYR A 215 10.80 -9.69 15.42
C TYR A 215 9.58 -9.46 14.49
N VAL A 216 9.07 -10.52 13.83
CA VAL A 216 7.85 -10.48 13.01
C VAL A 216 6.90 -11.59 13.46
N PRO A 217 5.69 -11.28 13.96
CA PRO A 217 4.67 -12.27 14.23
C PRO A 217 4.30 -13.03 12.94
N LYS A 218 4.23 -14.36 13.04
CA LYS A 218 3.76 -15.21 11.93
C LYS A 218 2.34 -14.81 11.54
N SER A 219 2.18 -14.32 10.32
CA SER A 219 0.86 -14.21 9.68
C SER A 219 0.25 -15.59 9.51
N ASP A 220 -1.07 -15.64 9.47
CA ASP A 220 -1.81 -16.88 9.27
C ASP A 220 -1.91 -17.21 7.79
N ASN A 221 -2.16 -16.18 6.97
CA ASN A 221 -2.41 -16.32 5.55
C ASN A 221 -1.81 -15.15 4.75
N SER A 222 -1.95 -15.22 3.43
CA SER A 222 -1.71 -14.14 2.48
C SER A 222 -3.00 -13.94 1.67
N LEU A 223 -3.33 -12.73 1.23
CA LEU A 223 -4.56 -12.44 0.47
C LEU A 223 -4.26 -11.78 -0.88
N ILE A 224 -5.13 -12.00 -1.87
CA ILE A 224 -5.25 -11.20 -3.10
C ILE A 224 -6.66 -10.61 -3.13
N ASN A 225 -6.78 -9.28 -3.21
CA ASN A 225 -8.04 -8.53 -3.13
C ASN A 225 -8.96 -8.95 -1.97
N GLY A 226 -8.35 -9.29 -0.82
CA GLY A 226 -9.06 -9.71 0.38
C GLY A 226 -9.58 -11.15 0.36
N MET A 227 -9.06 -12.01 -0.53
CA MET A 227 -9.48 -13.41 -0.67
C MET A 227 -8.26 -14.34 -0.79
N ASN A 228 -8.29 -15.47 -0.06
CA ASN A 228 -7.45 -16.66 -0.26
C ASN A 228 -7.90 -17.76 0.73
N PRO A 229 -8.30 -18.96 0.31
CA PRO A 229 -8.74 -19.99 1.26
C PRO A 229 -7.68 -20.39 2.28
N PHE A 230 -8.01 -20.34 3.58
CA PHE A 230 -7.15 -20.81 4.66
C PHE A 230 -7.34 -22.31 4.93
N ASN A 231 -6.24 -23.03 5.17
CA ASN A 231 -6.31 -24.40 5.66
C ASN A 231 -6.57 -24.40 7.17
N CYS A 232 -7.83 -24.64 7.56
CA CYS A 232 -8.26 -24.66 8.96
C CYS A 232 -7.49 -25.65 9.86
N SER A 233 -6.78 -26.65 9.32
CA SER A 233 -5.90 -27.51 10.13
C SER A 233 -4.63 -26.81 10.65
N LEU A 234 -4.37 -25.58 10.20
CA LEU A 234 -3.27 -24.72 10.65
C LEU A 234 -3.71 -23.64 11.64
N ASP A 235 -4.99 -23.61 12.03
CA ASP A 235 -5.48 -22.71 13.08
C ASP A 235 -4.82 -23.03 14.42
N VAL A 236 -4.35 -21.99 15.10
CA VAL A 236 -3.74 -22.06 16.45
C VAL A 236 -4.55 -21.30 17.50
N PHE A 237 -5.66 -20.68 17.12
CA PHE A 237 -6.49 -19.82 17.97
C PHE A 237 -7.83 -20.47 18.36
N GLY A 238 -8.23 -21.58 17.72
CA GLY A 238 -9.46 -22.30 18.02
C GLY A 238 -10.72 -21.54 17.59
N GLY A 239 -10.63 -20.84 16.46
CA GLY A 239 -11.70 -19.98 15.95
C GLY A 239 -12.74 -20.71 15.11
N ILE A 240 -13.73 -19.96 14.62
CA ILE A 240 -14.69 -20.48 13.65
C ILE A 240 -14.02 -20.42 12.28
N CYS A 241 -13.58 -21.57 11.77
CA CYS A 241 -12.97 -21.70 10.45
C CYS A 241 -13.78 -22.66 9.57
N GLY A 242 -14.01 -22.30 8.31
CA GLY A 242 -14.76 -23.10 7.34
C GLY A 242 -14.14 -23.11 5.95
N SER A 243 -14.36 -24.20 5.22
CA SER A 243 -13.79 -24.44 3.87
C SER A 243 -14.35 -23.56 2.75
N ASN A 244 -15.44 -22.84 2.99
CA ASN A 244 -16.18 -22.10 1.95
C ASN A 244 -15.62 -20.68 1.74
N ALA A 245 -14.30 -20.56 1.79
CA ALA A 245 -13.59 -19.31 1.59
C ALA A 245 -13.58 -18.91 0.10
N PRO A 246 -13.66 -17.61 -0.21
CA PRO A 246 -13.57 -17.14 -1.59
C PRO A 246 -12.13 -17.16 -2.11
N THR A 247 -12.01 -17.28 -3.43
CA THR A 247 -10.76 -17.08 -4.18
C THR A 247 -11.01 -15.97 -5.19
N ALA A 248 -10.15 -14.97 -5.26
CA ALA A 248 -10.30 -13.89 -6.24
C ALA A 248 -10.23 -14.44 -7.67
N LYS A 249 -11.07 -13.90 -8.56
CA LYS A 249 -11.16 -14.27 -9.98
C LYS A 249 -11.16 -13.02 -10.86
N PHE A 250 -10.42 -13.08 -11.97
CA PHE A 250 -10.29 -12.00 -12.95
C PHE A 250 -10.54 -12.54 -14.36
N ARG A 251 -11.20 -11.75 -15.21
CA ARG A 251 -11.42 -12.12 -16.62
C ARG A 251 -10.50 -11.32 -17.52
N PHE A 252 -9.62 -12.01 -18.26
CA PHE A 252 -8.77 -11.42 -19.29
C PHE A 252 -9.34 -11.74 -20.68
N LYS A 253 -9.09 -10.88 -21.66
CA LYS A 253 -9.51 -11.05 -23.05
C LYS A 253 -8.31 -11.33 -23.96
N ARG A 254 -8.34 -12.38 -24.77
CA ARG A 254 -7.23 -12.68 -25.69
C ARG A 254 -7.00 -11.57 -26.72
N GLY A 255 -5.74 -11.35 -27.07
CA GLY A 255 -5.30 -10.26 -27.96
C GLY A 255 -5.42 -8.87 -27.34
N LYS A 256 -5.47 -8.75 -26.00
CA LYS A 256 -5.57 -7.48 -25.28
C LYS A 256 -4.48 -7.30 -24.22
N THR A 257 -4.05 -6.05 -24.05
CA THR A 257 -3.09 -5.68 -23.01
C THR A 257 -3.83 -5.13 -21.79
N HIS A 258 -3.60 -5.74 -20.63
CA HIS A 258 -4.27 -5.47 -19.37
C HIS A 258 -3.33 -4.74 -18.41
N ARG A 259 -3.73 -3.60 -17.86
CA ARG A 259 -3.04 -2.93 -16.76
C ARG A 259 -3.53 -3.48 -15.43
N LEU A 260 -2.61 -3.97 -14.61
CA LEU A 260 -2.85 -4.38 -13.23
C LEU A 260 -2.10 -3.42 -12.31
N ARG A 261 -2.73 -3.04 -11.20
CA ARG A 261 -2.23 -2.01 -10.27
C ARG A 261 -1.91 -2.67 -8.94
N LEU A 262 -0.69 -3.19 -8.80
CA LEU A 262 -0.28 -3.97 -7.64
C LEU A 262 -0.08 -3.04 -6.44
N ILE A 263 -0.59 -3.41 -5.26
CA ILE A 263 -0.45 -2.65 -4.02
C ILE A 263 -0.15 -3.64 -2.88
N ASN A 264 1.03 -3.56 -2.25
CA ASN A 264 1.28 -4.35 -1.04
C ASN A 264 0.73 -3.61 0.20
N VAL A 265 -0.41 -4.09 0.70
CA VAL A 265 -1.18 -3.56 1.84
C VAL A 265 -0.96 -4.35 3.14
N GLY A 266 -0.01 -5.30 3.15
CA GLY A 266 0.29 -6.11 4.33
C GLY A 266 0.91 -5.31 5.48
N ALA A 267 1.08 -5.96 6.63
CA ALA A 267 1.75 -5.41 7.80
C ALA A 267 3.28 -5.58 7.74
N ALA A 268 3.74 -6.79 7.40
CA ALA A 268 5.14 -7.18 7.47
C ALA A 268 5.64 -7.97 6.25
N ALA A 269 4.75 -8.49 5.40
CA ALA A 269 5.06 -9.31 4.24
C ALA A 269 5.89 -8.59 3.17
N PHE A 270 7.03 -9.14 2.79
CA PHE A 270 7.63 -8.88 1.49
C PHE A 270 7.10 -9.94 0.52
N VAL A 271 6.46 -9.52 -0.57
CA VAL A 271 5.75 -10.43 -1.48
C VAL A 271 6.37 -10.45 -2.88
N LYS A 272 6.22 -11.57 -3.57
CA LYS A 272 6.59 -11.76 -4.97
C LYS A 272 5.33 -12.08 -5.75
N PHE A 273 4.94 -11.20 -6.66
CA PHE A 273 3.74 -11.33 -7.50
C PHE A 273 4.09 -11.92 -8.86
N SER A 274 3.33 -12.90 -9.33
CA SER A 274 3.47 -13.45 -10.69
C SER A 274 2.12 -13.88 -11.27
N ILE A 275 2.05 -14.03 -12.59
CA ILE A 275 0.96 -14.74 -13.28
C ILE A 275 1.61 -15.84 -14.11
N ASP A 276 1.15 -17.08 -13.96
CA ASP A 276 1.70 -18.20 -14.72
C ASP A 276 1.57 -17.94 -16.23
N GLU A 277 2.48 -18.51 -17.02
CA GLU A 277 2.57 -18.32 -18.49
C GLU A 277 2.77 -16.87 -18.96
N HIS A 278 3.00 -15.90 -18.06
CA HIS A 278 3.15 -14.48 -18.41
C HIS A 278 4.42 -13.87 -17.85
N LYS A 279 5.04 -13.02 -18.68
CA LYS A 279 5.89 -11.94 -18.19
C LYS A 279 5.05 -10.73 -17.86
N LEU A 280 5.57 -9.89 -16.99
CA LEU A 280 4.97 -8.66 -16.50
C LEU A 280 5.82 -7.50 -17.03
N GLN A 281 5.24 -6.56 -17.77
CA GLN A 281 5.93 -5.34 -18.18
C GLN A 281 5.66 -4.24 -17.14
N VAL A 282 6.64 -3.91 -16.31
CA VAL A 282 6.53 -2.83 -15.31
C VAL A 282 6.49 -1.48 -16.03
N ILE A 283 5.57 -0.59 -15.64
CA ILE A 283 5.39 0.75 -16.23
C ILE A 283 5.35 1.90 -15.21
N SER A 284 5.21 1.63 -13.91
CA SER A 284 5.40 2.62 -12.85
C SER A 284 5.73 1.94 -11.54
N ASN A 285 6.61 2.55 -10.75
CA ASN A 285 6.76 2.26 -9.33
C ASN A 285 6.14 3.42 -8.54
N ASP A 286 5.31 3.12 -7.56
CA ASP A 286 4.59 4.11 -6.76
C ASP A 286 3.77 5.09 -7.66
N LEU A 287 3.93 6.40 -7.47
CA LEU A 287 3.34 7.44 -8.32
C LEU A 287 4.35 7.98 -9.37
N VAL A 288 5.37 7.18 -9.71
CA VAL A 288 6.43 7.55 -10.65
C VAL A 288 6.37 6.63 -11.88
N PRO A 289 5.99 7.15 -13.06
CA PRO A 289 5.99 6.37 -14.29
C PRO A 289 7.44 6.09 -14.76
N LEU A 290 7.68 4.87 -15.22
CA LEU A 290 9.00 4.35 -15.58
C LEU A 290 9.06 3.94 -17.07
N GLU A 291 10.24 4.05 -17.67
CA GLU A 291 10.55 3.35 -18.91
C GLU A 291 10.26 1.84 -18.75
N PRO A 292 9.58 1.21 -19.71
CA PRO A 292 9.03 -0.13 -19.51
C PRO A 292 10.11 -1.21 -19.53
N TYR A 293 10.06 -2.12 -18.55
CA TYR A 293 10.95 -3.29 -18.51
C TYR A 293 10.17 -4.58 -18.17
N GLU A 294 10.63 -5.71 -18.70
CA GLU A 294 10.00 -7.02 -18.44
C GLU A 294 10.62 -7.75 -17.24
N VAL A 295 9.77 -8.44 -16.47
CA VAL A 295 10.13 -9.36 -15.39
C VAL A 295 9.22 -10.60 -15.38
N ASP A 296 9.68 -11.70 -14.80
CA ASP A 296 8.86 -12.91 -14.55
C ASP A 296 8.03 -12.81 -13.25
N PHE A 297 8.45 -11.95 -12.33
CA PHE A 297 7.73 -11.61 -11.10
C PHE A 297 8.04 -10.17 -10.68
N VAL A 298 7.11 -9.52 -9.96
CA VAL A 298 7.38 -8.23 -9.30
C VAL A 298 7.63 -8.47 -7.80
N PRO A 299 8.77 -8.04 -7.24
CA PRO A 299 8.95 -7.92 -5.80
C PRO A 299 8.25 -6.66 -5.25
N LEU A 300 7.43 -6.79 -4.21
CA LEU A 300 6.83 -5.64 -3.50
C LEU A 300 7.06 -5.70 -1.99
N SER A 301 7.66 -4.66 -1.45
CA SER A 301 7.64 -4.35 -0.01
C SER A 301 6.32 -3.68 0.39
N VAL A 302 5.93 -3.73 1.67
CA VAL A 302 4.72 -3.07 2.20
C VAL A 302 4.74 -1.58 1.86
N GLY A 303 3.58 -1.06 1.44
CA GLY A 303 3.38 0.31 1.01
C GLY A 303 3.71 0.56 -0.45
N GLN A 304 4.55 -0.25 -1.09
CA GLN A 304 4.90 -0.05 -2.50
C GLN A 304 3.75 -0.39 -3.44
N ARG A 305 3.72 0.33 -4.57
CA ARG A 305 2.84 0.02 -5.70
C ARG A 305 3.67 -0.22 -6.95
N VAL A 306 3.19 -1.11 -7.81
CA VAL A 306 3.78 -1.32 -9.13
C VAL A 306 2.64 -1.53 -10.13
N ASP A 307 2.63 -0.75 -11.21
CA ASP A 307 1.69 -1.01 -12.30
C ASP A 307 2.40 -1.86 -13.36
N VAL A 308 1.74 -2.93 -13.78
CA VAL A 308 2.23 -3.85 -14.81
C VAL A 308 1.25 -3.96 -15.96
N LEU A 309 1.77 -4.15 -17.17
CA LEU A 309 1.02 -4.52 -18.35
C LEU A 309 1.19 -6.02 -18.64
N ILE A 310 0.07 -6.68 -18.95
CA ILE A 310 -0.01 -8.11 -19.29
C ILE A 310 -0.65 -8.26 -20.67
N SER A 311 0.13 -8.74 -21.63
CA SER A 311 -0.36 -9.07 -22.98
C SER A 311 -0.98 -10.47 -22.98
N ALA A 312 -2.31 -10.55 -23.04
CA ALA A 312 -3.07 -11.80 -23.07
C ALA A 312 -2.90 -12.50 -24.43
N ARG A 313 -1.91 -13.38 -24.54
CA ARG A 313 -1.54 -14.04 -25.80
C ARG A 313 -2.62 -15.05 -26.24
N ASN A 314 -2.75 -15.27 -27.55
CA ASN A 314 -3.79 -16.16 -28.08
C ASN A 314 -3.60 -17.64 -27.71
N ASN A 315 -2.37 -18.04 -27.37
CA ASN A 315 -1.99 -19.42 -27.07
C ASN A 315 -1.94 -19.75 -25.55
N THR A 316 -2.46 -18.88 -24.68
CA THR A 316 -2.54 -19.13 -23.23
C THR A 316 -3.58 -20.18 -22.89
N ASN A 317 -3.37 -20.92 -21.80
CA ASN A 317 -4.42 -21.79 -21.25
C ASN A 317 -5.65 -20.99 -20.78
N ASN A 318 -6.83 -21.64 -20.77
CA ASN A 318 -8.12 -20.98 -20.46
C ASN A 318 -8.24 -20.48 -19.02
N ALA A 319 -7.49 -21.06 -18.09
CA ALA A 319 -7.49 -20.71 -16.67
C ALA A 319 -6.06 -20.78 -16.12
N LEU A 320 -5.57 -19.70 -15.52
CA LEU A 320 -4.21 -19.55 -15.00
C LEU A 320 -4.23 -19.13 -13.52
N TRP A 321 -3.18 -19.48 -12.77
CA TRP A 321 -2.92 -18.92 -11.45
C TRP A 321 -2.24 -17.56 -11.55
N MET A 322 -2.87 -16.55 -10.97
CA MET A 322 -2.21 -15.36 -10.42
C MET A 322 -1.76 -15.69 -9.00
N ARG A 323 -0.55 -15.27 -8.61
CA ARG A 323 0.11 -15.68 -7.38
C ARG A 323 0.73 -14.50 -6.64
N SER A 324 0.68 -14.55 -5.32
CA SER A 324 1.43 -13.67 -4.43
C SER A 324 2.04 -14.52 -3.31
N THR A 325 3.37 -14.67 -3.33
CA THR A 325 4.12 -15.50 -2.38
C THR A 325 4.88 -14.63 -1.40
N ILE A 326 4.67 -14.82 -0.09
CA ILE A 326 5.43 -14.17 0.98
C ILE A 326 6.85 -14.74 1.00
N SER A 327 7.86 -13.85 0.94
CA SER A 327 9.26 -14.22 0.98
C SER A 327 9.69 -14.54 2.42
N MET A 328 9.72 -15.83 2.76
CA MET A 328 10.02 -16.37 4.10
C MET A 328 11.44 -16.05 4.65
N ASN A 329 12.27 -15.36 3.88
CA ASN A 329 13.57 -14.83 4.29
C ASN A 329 13.44 -13.53 5.13
N CYS A 330 12.37 -12.74 4.92
CA CYS A 330 12.20 -11.42 5.58
C CYS A 330 10.81 -11.22 6.19
N SER A 331 10.03 -12.30 6.27
CA SER A 331 8.65 -12.32 6.76
C SER A 331 8.35 -13.74 7.22
N ALA A 332 7.32 -13.91 8.05
CA ALA A 332 6.92 -15.23 8.52
C ALA A 332 5.41 -15.43 8.36
N ALA A 333 5.01 -16.58 7.84
CA ALA A 333 3.63 -16.96 7.58
C ALA A 333 3.39 -18.45 7.91
N ARG A 334 2.15 -18.81 8.24
CA ARG A 334 1.68 -20.22 8.26
C ARG A 334 1.34 -20.67 6.85
N MET A 335 0.59 -19.85 6.09
CA MET A 335 0.41 -19.99 4.65
C MET A 335 1.05 -18.79 3.92
N GLN A 336 2.15 -19.04 3.22
CA GLN A 336 2.90 -17.99 2.49
C GLN A 336 2.26 -17.61 1.15
N ASP A 337 1.46 -18.50 0.55
CA ASP A 337 0.98 -18.38 -0.83
C ASP A 337 -0.48 -17.93 -0.88
N ALA A 338 -0.73 -16.81 -1.56
CA ALA A 338 -2.06 -16.42 -2.03
C ALA A 338 -2.20 -16.72 -3.52
N ARG A 339 -3.41 -17.18 -3.92
CA ARG A 339 -3.73 -17.47 -5.31
C ARG A 339 -5.05 -16.83 -5.74
N ALA A 340 -5.08 -16.39 -7.00
CA ALA A 340 -6.26 -15.92 -7.69
C ALA A 340 -6.35 -16.59 -9.06
N VAL A 341 -7.56 -16.70 -9.61
CA VAL A 341 -7.83 -17.35 -10.90
C VAL A 341 -7.93 -16.29 -12.00
N VAL A 342 -7.14 -16.41 -13.06
CA VAL A 342 -7.30 -15.63 -14.29
C VAL A 342 -7.99 -16.51 -15.33
N LEU A 343 -9.19 -16.12 -15.74
CA LEU A 343 -10.00 -16.80 -16.76
C LEU A 343 -9.92 -16.03 -18.09
N TYR A 344 -9.74 -16.75 -19.20
CA TYR A 344 -9.66 -16.14 -20.53
C TYR A 344 -10.99 -16.22 -21.27
N ASP A 345 -11.43 -15.08 -21.80
CA ASP A 345 -12.63 -14.94 -22.61
C ASP A 345 -13.88 -15.56 -21.92
N ASN A 346 -14.44 -16.63 -22.50
CA ASN A 346 -15.62 -17.34 -22.03
C ASN A 346 -15.27 -18.66 -21.30
N ALA A 347 -14.07 -18.77 -20.70
CA ALA A 347 -13.70 -19.93 -19.90
C ALA A 347 -14.70 -20.17 -18.73
N ASN A 348 -14.87 -21.45 -18.36
CA ASN A 348 -15.75 -21.86 -17.27
C ASN A 348 -15.35 -21.15 -15.96
N GLU A 349 -16.32 -20.53 -15.28
CA GLU A 349 -16.11 -19.78 -14.04
C GLU A 349 -15.70 -20.68 -12.87
N GLU A 350 -16.00 -21.96 -12.94
CA GLU A 350 -15.60 -22.98 -11.97
C GLU A 350 -14.26 -23.66 -12.30
N ALA A 351 -13.60 -23.26 -13.39
CA ALA A 351 -12.32 -23.86 -13.79
C ALA A 351 -11.24 -23.63 -12.72
N ILE A 352 -10.61 -24.73 -12.29
CA ILE A 352 -9.43 -24.72 -11.44
C ILE A 352 -8.20 -24.68 -12.35
N PRO A 353 -7.31 -23.67 -12.24
CA PRO A 353 -6.09 -23.64 -13.05
C PRO A 353 -5.14 -24.80 -12.72
N HIS A 354 -4.54 -25.37 -13.77
CA HIS A 354 -3.46 -26.36 -13.67
C HIS A 354 -2.11 -25.80 -14.15
N SER A 355 -2.02 -24.48 -14.31
CA SER A 355 -0.79 -23.79 -14.72
C SER A 355 0.32 -23.92 -13.67
N VAL A 356 1.56 -23.87 -14.15
CA VAL A 356 2.77 -24.02 -13.33
C VAL A 356 3.59 -22.73 -13.31
N GLN A 357 4.31 -22.50 -12.21
CA GLN A 357 5.25 -21.38 -12.07
C GLN A 357 6.43 -21.59 -13.02
N SER A 358 6.98 -20.48 -13.54
CA SER A 358 8.24 -20.54 -14.29
C SER A 358 9.41 -20.86 -13.36
N ALA A 359 10.50 -21.39 -13.92
CA ALA A 359 11.72 -21.70 -13.14
C ALA A 359 12.25 -20.46 -12.39
N ALA A 360 12.23 -19.29 -13.03
CA ALA A 360 12.65 -18.02 -12.42
C ALA A 360 11.78 -17.62 -11.22
N VAL A 361 10.47 -17.87 -11.26
CA VAL A 361 9.56 -17.63 -10.12
C VAL A 361 9.81 -18.63 -8.98
N ILE A 362 10.10 -19.89 -9.30
CA ILE A 362 10.43 -20.93 -8.31
C ILE A 362 11.75 -20.58 -7.60
N GLU A 363 12.80 -20.27 -8.36
CA GLU A 363 14.10 -19.84 -7.84
C GLU A 363 13.97 -18.56 -6.98
N ALA A 364 13.21 -17.58 -7.46
CA ALA A 364 12.95 -16.36 -6.70
C ALA A 364 12.22 -16.62 -5.38
N ASN A 365 11.35 -17.64 -5.31
CA ASN A 365 10.64 -18.02 -4.10
C ASN A 365 11.45 -18.91 -3.14
N ASP A 366 12.67 -19.33 -3.51
CA ASP A 366 13.58 -19.99 -2.59
C ASP A 366 13.92 -19.08 -1.40
N LYS A 367 14.07 -19.68 -0.21
CA LYS A 367 14.39 -18.97 1.04
C LYS A 367 15.77 -18.32 1.02
N LEU A 368 16.69 -18.81 0.18
CA LEU A 368 18.02 -18.23 -0.03
C LEU A 368 17.96 -16.89 -0.80
N THR A 369 16.86 -16.59 -1.50
CA THR A 369 16.71 -15.35 -2.25
C THR A 369 16.50 -14.15 -1.31
N LEU A 370 17.42 -13.19 -1.35
CA LEU A 370 17.34 -11.92 -0.61
C LEU A 370 16.10 -11.11 -1.00
N CYS A 371 15.47 -10.44 -0.03
CA CYS A 371 14.34 -9.55 -0.27
C CYS A 371 14.83 -8.19 -0.76
N LYS A 372 14.93 -8.07 -2.08
CA LYS A 372 15.35 -6.86 -2.79
C LYS A 372 14.27 -6.46 -3.79
N ASN A 373 14.15 -5.16 -4.03
CA ASN A 373 13.38 -4.62 -5.15
C ASN A 373 14.15 -4.87 -6.47
N ASP A 374 13.53 -4.56 -7.61
CA ASP A 374 14.21 -4.59 -8.91
C ASP A 374 15.40 -3.62 -8.94
N ASP A 375 16.49 -4.02 -9.61
CA ASP A 375 17.72 -3.22 -9.75
C ASP A 375 17.41 -1.79 -10.21
N LEU A 376 17.94 -0.78 -9.52
CA LEU A 376 17.78 0.65 -9.84
C LEU A 376 18.11 0.98 -11.31
N LYS A 377 19.01 0.22 -11.95
CA LYS A 377 19.34 0.39 -13.38
C LYS A 377 18.19 0.03 -14.33
N LYS A 378 17.19 -0.71 -13.86
CA LYS A 378 15.95 -1.01 -14.60
C LYS A 378 14.85 0.00 -14.29
N THR A 379 14.81 0.54 -13.08
CA THR A 379 13.72 1.43 -12.62
C THR A 379 13.96 2.88 -13.04
N VAL A 380 14.08 3.13 -14.35
CA VAL A 380 14.37 4.45 -14.92
C VAL A 380 13.08 5.28 -15.04
N PRO A 381 12.93 6.43 -14.37
CA PRO A 381 11.75 7.29 -14.52
C PRO A 381 11.70 7.93 -15.90
N TYR A 382 10.50 8.04 -16.50
CA TYR A 382 10.28 8.86 -17.71
C TYR A 382 10.69 10.33 -17.52
N PHE A 383 10.62 10.80 -16.28
CA PHE A 383 10.86 12.17 -15.88
C PHE A 383 11.96 12.18 -14.80
N PRO A 384 13.23 11.97 -15.18
CA PRO A 384 14.32 11.86 -14.23
C PRO A 384 14.60 13.22 -13.58
N VAL A 385 14.48 13.29 -12.26
CA VAL A 385 14.92 14.46 -11.48
C VAL A 385 16.45 14.36 -11.29
N PRO A 386 17.23 15.40 -11.61
CA PRO A 386 18.68 15.37 -11.42
C PRO A 386 19.06 15.12 -9.95
N VAL A 387 19.87 14.09 -9.71
CA VAL A 387 20.43 13.85 -8.37
C VAL A 387 21.49 14.91 -8.09
N VAL A 388 21.29 15.68 -7.02
CA VAL A 388 22.25 16.69 -6.58
C VAL A 388 23.48 15.98 -5.99
N ALA A 389 24.62 16.14 -6.65
CA ALA A 389 25.87 15.46 -6.32
C ALA A 389 26.39 15.87 -4.92
N GLU A 390 26.33 17.16 -4.60
CA GLU A 390 26.68 17.71 -3.28
C GLU A 390 25.41 18.31 -2.63
N PRO A 391 24.79 17.63 -1.65
CA PRO A 391 23.59 18.11 -0.97
C PRO A 391 23.94 19.17 0.07
N ASP A 392 23.01 20.09 0.36
CA ASP A 392 23.17 21.10 1.42
C ASP A 392 23.44 20.46 2.80
N THR A 393 22.91 19.25 3.03
CA THR A 393 23.23 18.45 4.21
C THR A 393 23.08 16.95 3.96
N THR A 394 23.81 16.14 4.74
CA THR A 394 23.62 14.69 4.83
C THR A 394 23.24 14.28 6.25
N LEU A 395 22.13 13.56 6.39
CA LEU A 395 21.73 12.90 7.63
C LEU A 395 22.06 11.41 7.55
N HIS A 396 22.89 10.93 8.47
CA HIS A 396 23.09 9.49 8.67
C HIS A 396 22.11 8.98 9.73
N VAL A 397 21.39 7.90 9.41
CA VAL A 397 20.45 7.23 10.31
C VAL A 397 20.87 5.77 10.50
N LEU A 398 21.22 5.41 11.72
CA LEU A 398 21.38 4.02 12.13
C LEU A 398 20.03 3.47 12.60
N VAL A 399 19.50 2.50 11.85
CA VAL A 399 18.36 1.67 12.23
C VAL A 399 18.86 0.52 13.08
N ASN A 400 18.33 0.38 14.30
CA ASN A 400 18.72 -0.69 15.21
C ASN A 400 17.51 -1.24 15.99
N LEU A 401 17.52 -2.54 16.25
CA LEU A 401 16.54 -3.24 17.09
C LEU A 401 17.19 -3.54 18.44
N THR A 402 16.62 -3.00 19.51
CA THR A 402 17.19 -3.14 20.85
C THR A 402 16.12 -3.55 21.86
N ALA A 403 16.54 -4.01 23.03
CA ALA A 403 15.67 -4.06 24.20
C ALA A 403 15.81 -2.75 24.98
N ASN A 404 14.68 -2.12 25.33
CA ASN A 404 14.66 -1.00 26.25
C ASN A 404 14.86 -1.47 27.72
N ASN A 405 14.83 -0.53 28.67
CA ASN A 405 14.98 -0.81 30.11
C ASN A 405 13.91 -1.77 30.68
N THR A 406 12.73 -1.90 30.04
CA THR A 406 11.69 -2.85 30.44
C THR A 406 11.81 -4.22 29.74
N ARG A 407 12.93 -4.46 29.05
CA ARG A 407 13.21 -5.61 28.16
C ARG A 407 12.24 -5.75 26.98
N THR A 408 11.54 -4.69 26.64
CA THR A 408 10.64 -4.64 25.48
C THR A 408 11.46 -4.39 24.22
N GLN A 409 11.21 -5.18 23.19
CA GLN A 409 11.81 -5.00 21.87
C GLN A 409 11.33 -3.67 21.25
N VAL A 410 12.27 -2.83 20.81
CA VAL A 410 12.00 -1.52 20.21
C VAL A 410 12.89 -1.27 18.99
N TRP A 411 12.32 -0.67 17.96
CA TRP A 411 13.08 -0.10 16.84
C TRP A 411 13.55 1.30 17.18
N SER A 412 14.80 1.61 16.86
CA SER A 412 15.41 2.91 17.11
C SER A 412 16.07 3.46 15.85
N LEU A 413 15.98 4.78 15.69
CA LEU A 413 16.68 5.57 14.68
C LEU A 413 17.68 6.46 15.43
N ASN A 414 18.98 6.29 15.20
CA ASN A 414 20.04 6.99 15.93
C ASN A 414 19.88 6.89 17.46
N ASN A 415 19.67 5.66 17.96
CA ASN A 415 19.42 5.31 19.37
C ASN A 415 18.16 5.95 20.00
N ARG A 416 17.22 6.47 19.19
CA ARG A 416 15.95 7.02 19.65
C ARG A 416 14.77 6.22 19.10
N THR A 417 13.94 5.69 20.00
CA THR A 417 12.66 5.06 19.64
C THR A 417 11.59 6.15 19.57
N GLN A 418 10.77 6.15 18.52
CA GLN A 418 9.71 7.15 18.39
C GLN A 418 8.61 6.90 19.42
N PHE A 419 8.24 7.95 20.18
CA PHE A 419 7.05 7.96 21.00
C PHE A 419 6.26 9.24 20.72
N THR A 420 4.97 9.09 20.43
CA THR A 420 4.16 10.16 19.84
C THR A 420 2.94 10.46 20.72
N ASN A 421 2.87 11.67 21.27
CA ASN A 421 1.72 12.10 22.06
C ASN A 421 0.56 12.56 21.15
N TYR A 422 -0.45 11.71 20.99
CA TYR A 422 -1.64 11.99 20.17
C TYR A 422 -2.44 13.22 20.60
N ASN A 423 -2.32 13.67 21.86
CA ASN A 423 -2.98 14.88 22.36
C ASN A 423 -2.17 16.16 22.11
N GLN A 424 -0.94 16.05 21.59
CA GLN A 424 -0.03 17.16 21.36
C GLN A 424 0.66 17.07 19.98
N PRO A 425 -0.09 17.10 18.86
CA PRO A 425 0.51 16.93 17.54
C PRO A 425 1.57 17.98 17.19
N LEU A 426 2.61 17.58 16.46
CA LEU A 426 3.70 18.47 16.07
C LEU A 426 3.21 19.76 15.39
N LEU A 427 2.28 19.66 14.43
CA LEU A 427 1.71 20.84 13.77
C LEU A 427 0.89 21.73 14.73
N LEU A 428 0.28 21.17 15.78
CA LEU A 428 -0.40 21.96 16.80
C LEU A 428 0.59 22.76 17.65
N GLN A 429 1.76 22.18 17.98
CA GLN A 429 2.82 22.90 18.69
C GLN A 429 3.40 24.03 17.83
N VAL A 430 3.72 23.74 16.57
CA VAL A 430 4.19 24.73 15.58
C VAL A 430 3.17 25.86 15.40
N ASN A 431 1.88 25.55 15.26
CA ASN A 431 0.81 26.56 15.13
C ASN A 431 0.68 27.43 16.40
N ARG A 432 0.96 26.86 17.59
CA ARG A 432 1.03 27.60 18.86
C ARG A 432 2.34 28.37 19.05
N LYS A 433 3.23 28.40 18.05
CA LYS A 433 4.58 28.97 18.10
C LYS A 433 5.47 28.33 19.19
N ASN A 434 5.13 27.11 19.62
CA ASN A 434 5.94 26.34 20.53
C ASN A 434 6.99 25.53 19.74
N PHE A 435 8.17 26.11 19.60
CA PHE A 435 9.35 25.49 18.98
C PHE A 435 10.31 24.90 20.02
N SER A 436 9.94 24.92 21.30
CA SER A 436 10.62 24.18 22.36
C SER A 436 10.17 22.72 22.27
N PHE A 437 10.71 21.98 21.31
CA PHE A 437 10.42 20.56 21.10
C PHE A 437 11.02 19.74 22.26
N PRO A 438 10.24 19.29 23.27
CA PRO A 438 10.82 18.96 24.57
C PRO A 438 11.38 17.54 24.68
N ASP A 439 11.11 16.67 23.71
CA ASP A 439 11.32 15.24 23.84
C ASP A 439 12.14 14.67 22.66
N PRO A 440 13.34 14.11 22.93
CA PRO A 440 14.11 13.35 21.95
C PRO A 440 13.34 12.18 21.30
N SER A 441 12.33 11.64 21.97
CA SER A 441 11.46 10.56 21.46
C SER A 441 10.58 10.99 20.27
N ALA A 442 10.48 12.29 19.97
CA ALA A 442 9.76 12.77 18.79
C ALA A 442 10.44 12.40 17.46
N ASN A 443 11.70 11.94 17.47
CA ASN A 443 12.51 11.62 16.28
C ASN A 443 12.58 12.73 15.20
N MET A 444 12.35 13.98 15.61
CA MET A 444 12.31 15.13 14.72
C MET A 444 13.72 15.61 14.32
N TYR A 445 13.91 15.87 13.03
CA TYR A 445 15.10 16.53 12.47
C TYR A 445 14.68 17.88 11.85
N ASN A 446 15.39 18.95 12.20
CA ASN A 446 15.18 20.27 11.61
C ASN A 446 16.31 20.57 10.61
N PHE A 447 15.96 20.75 9.34
CA PHE A 447 16.90 21.02 8.25
C PHE A 447 17.01 22.51 7.88
N GLY A 448 16.29 23.39 8.59
CA GLY A 448 16.39 24.85 8.41
C GLY A 448 16.01 25.31 7.01
N VAL A 449 16.98 25.91 6.30
CA VAL A 449 16.81 26.46 4.94
C VAL A 449 17.37 25.54 3.84
N ASN A 450 17.85 24.35 4.20
CA ASN A 450 18.43 23.38 3.27
C ASN A 450 17.36 22.89 2.28
N ARG A 451 17.68 22.95 0.99
CA ARG A 451 16.78 22.56 -0.11
C ARG A 451 16.99 21.10 -0.50
N THR A 452 18.20 20.58 -0.28
CA THR A 452 18.65 19.25 -0.69
C THR A 452 19.20 18.51 0.52
N ILE A 453 18.57 17.39 0.85
CA ILE A 453 18.86 16.60 2.05
C ILE A 453 19.14 15.16 1.61
N ARG A 454 20.37 14.69 1.80
CA ARG A 454 20.72 13.28 1.58
C ARG A 454 20.51 12.51 2.87
N ILE A 455 19.64 11.51 2.88
CA ILE A 455 19.46 10.64 4.05
C ILE A 455 20.09 9.27 3.75
N VAL A 456 21.13 8.91 4.50
CA VAL A 456 21.84 7.63 4.39
C VAL A 456 21.39 6.74 5.54
N MET A 457 20.71 5.64 5.22
CA MET A 457 20.06 4.80 6.22
C MET A 457 20.69 3.40 6.26
N ASN A 458 21.39 3.13 7.36
CA ASN A 458 22.11 1.88 7.58
C ASN A 458 21.35 1.05 8.62
N THR A 459 21.22 -0.25 8.40
CA THR A 459 20.70 -1.20 9.40
C THR A 459 21.79 -2.20 9.78
N VAL A 460 21.78 -2.64 11.04
CA VAL A 460 22.64 -3.74 11.52
C VAL A 460 21.96 -5.11 11.40
N TYR A 461 20.70 -5.16 10.96
CA TYR A 461 19.93 -6.39 10.78
C TYR A 461 19.80 -6.76 9.31
N GLN A 462 19.94 -8.06 9.00
CA GLN A 462 19.64 -8.62 7.68
C GLN A 462 18.12 -8.77 7.48
N SER A 463 17.37 -7.68 7.60
CA SER A 463 15.94 -7.68 7.31
C SER A 463 15.52 -6.44 6.54
N GLY A 464 14.63 -6.64 5.56
CA GLY A 464 14.15 -5.58 4.70
C GLY A 464 13.14 -4.67 5.41
N HIS A 465 13.59 -3.52 5.89
CA HIS A 465 12.76 -2.43 6.41
C HIS A 465 12.10 -1.64 5.23
N LYS A 466 10.96 -0.93 5.41
CA LYS A 466 9.96 -0.65 4.34
C LYS A 466 9.41 0.80 4.30
N PHE A 467 9.15 1.41 3.13
CA PHE A 467 9.53 2.84 2.86
C PHE A 467 8.43 3.90 2.74
N TYR A 468 8.75 5.15 3.17
CA TYR A 468 8.15 6.39 2.67
C TYR A 468 8.73 7.70 3.30
N PRO A 469 9.48 8.57 2.59
CA PRO A 469 9.76 9.96 3.01
C PRO A 469 8.67 10.93 2.52
N ARG A 470 8.26 11.89 3.35
CA ARG A 470 7.27 12.92 2.99
C ARG A 470 7.91 14.26 2.60
N ALA A 471 8.35 14.38 1.34
CA ALA A 471 8.74 15.66 0.71
C ALA A 471 8.75 15.55 -0.83
N GLN A 472 8.90 16.69 -1.52
CA GLN A 472 9.03 16.76 -2.99
C GLN A 472 10.21 15.92 -3.51
N GLU A 473 9.98 15.25 -4.65
CA GLU A 473 10.98 14.73 -5.60
C GLU A 473 12.18 13.97 -5.01
N LEU A 474 11.95 12.67 -4.78
CA LEU A 474 12.96 11.74 -4.30
C LEU A 474 13.77 11.13 -5.46
N GLY A 475 15.09 11.32 -5.42
CA GLY A 475 16.05 10.55 -6.22
C GLY A 475 16.77 9.50 -5.36
N THR A 476 16.73 8.24 -5.77
CA THR A 476 17.39 7.12 -5.07
C THR A 476 18.80 6.88 -5.62
N GLY A 477 19.85 7.19 -4.83
CA GLY A 477 21.25 6.95 -5.22
C GLY A 477 21.81 5.56 -4.88
N ALA A 478 21.11 4.76 -4.07
CA ALA A 478 21.47 3.39 -3.71
C ALA A 478 20.23 2.62 -3.22
N GLN A 479 20.25 1.29 -3.31
CA GLN A 479 19.08 0.45 -3.01
C GLN A 479 19.29 -0.45 -1.77
N SER A 480 18.46 -0.21 -0.77
CA SER A 480 17.91 -1.27 0.08
C SER A 480 16.39 -1.06 0.12
N SER A 481 15.62 -1.94 0.75
CA SER A 481 14.13 -1.95 0.69
C SER A 481 13.43 -0.75 1.36
N ALA A 482 14.25 0.21 1.83
CA ALA A 482 14.00 1.60 2.23
C ALA A 482 13.01 1.78 3.40
N PRO A 483 13.34 2.46 4.53
CA PRO A 483 12.50 2.48 5.76
C PRO A 483 11.63 3.75 5.95
N THR A 484 10.39 3.57 6.40
CA THR A 484 9.36 4.62 6.57
C THR A 484 9.70 5.60 7.67
N ILE A 485 9.50 6.89 7.40
CA ILE A 485 9.83 7.99 8.30
C ILE A 485 8.75 9.08 8.21
N HIS A 486 8.37 9.60 9.38
CA HIS A 486 7.40 10.68 9.54
C HIS A 486 8.06 11.97 10.02
#